data_AF-A0AA41JLA1-F1
#
_entry.id   AF-A0AA41JLA1-F1
#
_cell.length_a   1.000
_cell.length_b   1.000
_cell.length_c   1.000
_cell.angle_alpha   90.00
_cell.angle_beta   90.00
_cell.angle_gamma   90.00
#
_symmetry.space_group_name_H-M   'P 1'
#
loop_
_entity.id
_entity.type
_entity.pdbx_description
1 polymer ?
#
loop_
_entity_poly.entity_id
_entity_poly.type
_entity_poly.pdbx_seq_one_letter_code
_entity_poly.pdbx_strand_id
1 'polypeptide(L)'
;MHEKHFELDQFISIYFGEDPDLFGNTIPEIIADYIGCSTPSDREKLIAQIDDFLARHPHDLDEAFDNTWAPQFSVRLWGHTARSFLDQVKNLLRQ
;
A
#
# COMPACT_ATOMS: atom_id res chain seq x y z
N MET A 1 16.96 -14.13 -1.07
CA MET A 1 15.71 -14.20 -1.85
C MET A 1 14.70 -13.26 -1.18
N HIS A 2 14.85 -11.94 -1.31
CA HIS A 2 13.95 -10.95 -0.69
C HIS A 2 13.71 -9.82 -1.68
N GLU A 3 13.05 -10.10 -2.80
CA GLU A 3 12.81 -9.08 -3.82
C GLU A 3 11.53 -9.36 -4.62
N LYS A 4 10.44 -9.56 -3.89
CA LYS A 4 9.11 -9.47 -4.49
C LYS A 4 8.33 -8.55 -3.57
N HIS A 5 8.35 -7.25 -3.88
CA HIS A 5 7.56 -6.18 -3.22
C HIS A 5 8.23 -5.32 -2.15
N PHE A 6 9.54 -5.06 -2.25
CA PHE A 6 10.25 -4.23 -1.24
C PHE A 6 9.60 -2.85 -1.02
N GLU A 7 9.34 -2.09 -2.08
CA GLU A 7 8.73 -0.76 -1.98
C GLU A 7 7.30 -0.79 -1.43
N LEU A 8 6.47 -1.77 -1.82
CA LEU A 8 5.12 -1.96 -1.29
C LEU A 8 5.16 -2.38 0.18
N ASP A 9 6.03 -3.31 0.56
CA ASP A 9 6.20 -3.77 1.93
C ASP A 9 6.68 -2.64 2.85
N GLN A 10 7.66 -1.85 2.40
CA GLN A 10 8.13 -0.67 3.12
C GLN A 10 7.04 0.38 3.25
N PHE A 11 6.29 0.65 2.17
CA PHE A 11 5.18 1.59 2.20
C PHE A 11 4.13 1.19 3.24
N ILE A 12 3.65 -0.06 3.21
CA ILE A 12 2.65 -0.53 4.19
C ILE A 12 3.21 -0.49 5.61
N SER A 13 4.44 -0.99 5.81
CA SER A 13 5.01 -1.10 7.16
C SER A 13 5.30 0.26 7.80
N ILE A 14 5.74 1.25 7.01
CA ILE A 14 6.08 2.58 7.52
C ILE A 14 4.82 3.42 7.73
N TYR A 15 3.94 3.48 6.72
CA TYR A 15 2.85 4.45 6.70
C TYR A 15 1.54 3.92 7.30
N PHE A 16 1.35 2.60 7.32
CA PHE A 16 0.12 1.95 7.78
C PHE A 16 0.35 0.92 8.89
N GLY A 17 1.58 0.88 9.45
CA GLY A 17 1.97 -0.01 10.54
C GLY A 17 1.40 0.43 11.89
N GLU A 18 2.25 0.53 12.91
CA GLU A 18 1.80 0.71 14.29
C GLU A 18 1.19 2.10 14.57
N ASP A 19 1.73 3.16 13.96
CA ASP A 19 1.33 4.55 14.23
C ASP A 19 1.02 5.35 12.94
N PRO A 20 -0.05 5.01 12.19
CA PRO A 20 -0.42 5.70 10.95
C PRO A 20 -0.78 7.18 11.17
N ASP A 21 -1.28 7.53 12.36
CA ASP A 21 -1.69 8.88 12.76
C ASP A 21 -0.52 9.89 12.74
N LEU A 22 0.73 9.41 12.71
CA LEU A 22 1.92 10.26 12.52
C LEU A 22 1.99 10.89 11.13
N PHE A 23 1.41 10.24 10.13
CA PHE A 23 1.45 10.66 8.72
C PHE A 23 0.12 11.24 8.25
N GLY A 24 -1.00 10.80 8.84
CA GLY A 24 -2.33 11.31 8.53
C GLY A 24 -3.43 10.44 9.14
N ASN A 25 -4.66 10.95 9.15
CA ASN A 25 -5.83 10.23 9.66
C ASN A 25 -6.60 9.52 8.54
N THR A 26 -6.26 9.82 7.28
CA THR A 26 -6.93 9.28 6.10
C THR A 26 -5.91 8.78 5.08
N ILE A 27 -6.29 7.79 4.26
CA ILE A 27 -5.45 7.27 3.17
C ILE A 27 -4.93 8.39 2.25
N PRO A 28 -5.74 9.37 1.81
CA PRO A 28 -5.24 10.50 1.02
C PRO A 28 -4.19 11.35 1.73
N GLU A 29 -4.35 11.63 3.02
CA GLU A 29 -3.36 12.40 3.80
C GLU A 29 -2.03 11.65 3.92
N ILE A 30 -2.08 10.36 4.24
CA ILE A 30 -0.91 9.50 4.35
C ILE A 30 -0.17 9.40 3.00
N ILE A 31 -0.91 9.26 1.89
CA ILE A 31 -0.30 9.23 0.55
C ILE A 31 0.29 10.58 0.18
N ALA A 32 -0.34 11.69 0.57
CA ALA A 32 0.23 13.03 0.35
C ALA A 32 1.57 13.20 1.09
N ASP A 33 1.69 12.69 2.32
CA ASP A 33 2.96 12.67 3.05
C ASP A 33 4.02 11.80 2.34
N TYR A 34 3.64 10.59 1.91
CA TYR A 34 4.53 9.73 1.12
C TYR A 34 4.99 10.41 -0.18
N ILE A 35 4.11 11.10 -0.89
CA ILE A 35 4.45 11.87 -2.09
C ILE A 35 5.46 12.97 -1.73
N GLY A 36 5.25 13.70 -0.63
CA GLY A 36 6.19 14.72 -0.16
C GLY A 36 7.60 14.20 0.13
N CYS A 37 7.72 12.94 0.56
CA CYS A 37 8.97 12.31 0.98
C CYS A 37 9.64 11.40 -0.08
N SER A 38 8.94 11.05 -1.16
CA SER A 38 9.39 10.07 -2.18
C SER A 38 9.85 10.72 -3.49
N THR A 39 10.76 10.04 -4.20
CA THR A 39 11.13 10.42 -5.56
C THR A 39 10.11 9.88 -6.58
N PRO A 40 10.04 10.46 -7.79
CA PRO A 40 9.20 9.90 -8.86
C PRO A 40 9.48 8.43 -9.15
N SER A 41 10.75 8.01 -9.09
CA SER A 41 11.17 6.62 -9.30
C SER A 41 10.60 5.68 -8.23
N ASP A 42 10.58 6.11 -6.96
CA ASP A 42 10.01 5.30 -5.87
C ASP A 42 8.50 5.09 -6.07
N ARG A 43 7.80 6.13 -6.52
CA ARG A 43 6.36 6.06 -6.83
C ARG A 43 6.08 5.13 -8.00
N GLU A 44 6.88 5.17 -9.06
CA GLU A 44 6.74 4.26 -10.20
C GLU A 44 6.98 2.80 -9.80
N LYS A 45 7.98 2.53 -8.94
CA LYS A 45 8.21 1.19 -8.40
C LYS A 45 7.05 0.72 -7.53
N LEU A 46 6.52 1.57 -6.66
CA LEU A 46 5.37 1.24 -5.83
C LEU A 46 4.16 0.89 -6.71
N ILE A 47 3.85 1.70 -7.73
CA ILE A 47 2.77 1.40 -8.70
C ILE A 47 3.00 0.05 -9.37
N ALA A 48 4.22 -0.23 -9.85
CA ALA A 48 4.54 -1.48 -10.52
C ALA A 48 4.39 -2.70 -9.59
N GLN A 49 4.78 -2.58 -8.33
CA GLN A 49 4.62 -3.65 -7.34
C GLN A 49 3.16 -3.88 -6.96
N ILE A 50 2.36 -2.82 -6.87
CA ILE A 50 0.91 -2.94 -6.70
C ILE A 50 0.31 -3.69 -7.90
N ASP A 51 0.66 -3.31 -9.13
CA ASP A 51 0.15 -3.96 -10.34
C ASP A 51 0.49 -5.45 -10.39
N ASP A 52 1.72 -5.81 -10.02
CA ASP A 52 2.15 -7.19 -10.00
C ASP A 52 1.56 -7.99 -8.81
N PHE A 53 1.34 -7.39 -7.64
CA PHE A 53 0.57 -8.02 -6.55
C PHE A 53 -0.87 -8.32 -6.97
N LEU A 54 -1.53 -7.34 -7.58
CA LEU A 54 -2.88 -7.48 -8.12
C LEU A 54 -2.98 -8.57 -9.20
N ALA A 55 -1.96 -8.70 -10.06
CA ALA A 55 -1.92 -9.71 -11.11
C ALA A 55 -1.68 -11.13 -10.60
N ARG A 56 -0.94 -11.28 -9.49
CA ARG A 56 -0.67 -12.59 -8.87
C ARG A 56 -1.83 -13.15 -8.07
N HIS A 57 -2.70 -12.28 -7.56
CA HIS A 57 -3.83 -12.66 -6.72
C HIS A 57 -5.18 -12.28 -7.35
N PRO A 58 -5.56 -12.84 -8.51
CA PRO A 58 -6.80 -12.48 -9.19
C PRO A 58 -8.07 -12.96 -8.48
N HIS A 59 -7.96 -13.95 -7.58
CA HIS A 59 -9.11 -14.58 -6.92
C HIS A 59 -9.03 -14.57 -5.38
N ASP A 60 -7.84 -14.37 -4.83
CA ASP A 60 -7.51 -14.49 -3.40
C ASP A 60 -6.94 -13.18 -2.81
N LEU A 61 -7.12 -12.04 -3.49
CA LEU A 61 -6.44 -10.78 -3.16
C LEU A 61 -6.56 -10.34 -1.69
N ASP A 62 -7.77 -10.35 -1.13
CA ASP A 62 -7.97 -9.94 0.27
C ASP A 62 -7.27 -10.90 1.25
N GLU A 63 -7.32 -12.21 0.98
CA GLU A 63 -6.65 -13.23 1.79
C GLU A 63 -5.13 -13.11 1.67
N ALA A 64 -4.61 -12.93 0.47
CA ALA A 64 -3.18 -12.71 0.22
C ALA A 64 -2.68 -11.43 0.89
N PHE A 65 -3.47 -10.36 0.86
CA PHE A 65 -3.16 -9.10 1.52
C PHE A 65 -3.07 -9.29 3.03
N ASP A 66 -4.11 -9.87 3.66
CA ASP A 66 -4.12 -10.12 5.09
C ASP A 66 -3.00 -11.09 5.49
N ASN A 67 -2.69 -12.13 4.70
CA ASN A 67 -1.57 -13.04 4.97
C ASN A 67 -0.19 -12.37 4.90
N THR A 68 -0.06 -11.28 4.14
CA THR A 68 1.21 -10.56 3.96
C THR A 68 1.41 -9.49 5.04
N TRP A 69 0.35 -8.75 5.37
CA TRP A 69 0.45 -7.57 6.23
C TRP A 69 -0.37 -7.63 7.53
N ALA A 70 -1.17 -8.67 7.80
CA ALA A 70 -1.75 -8.84 9.13
C ALA A 70 -0.73 -9.48 10.10
N PRO A 71 -0.77 -9.13 11.40
CA PRO A 71 -1.73 -8.23 12.03
C PRO A 71 -1.34 -6.74 11.94
N GLN A 72 -0.17 -6.39 11.40
CA GLN A 72 0.34 -5.02 11.46
C GLN A 72 -0.54 -4.01 10.72
N PHE A 73 -1.19 -4.43 9.62
CA PHE A 73 -2.11 -3.61 8.86
C PHE A 73 -3.26 -4.47 8.34
N SER A 74 -4.50 -3.99 8.55
CA SER A 74 -5.69 -4.55 7.92
C SER A 74 -6.50 -3.46 7.25
N VAL A 75 -6.62 -3.55 5.92
CA VAL A 75 -7.43 -2.64 5.09
C VAL A 75 -8.89 -2.59 5.51
N ARG A 76 -9.37 -3.66 6.15
CA ARG A 76 -10.76 -3.76 6.64
C ARG A 76 -11.03 -2.81 7.80
N LEU A 77 -10.03 -2.55 8.65
CA LEU A 77 -10.14 -1.56 9.74
C LEU A 77 -10.27 -0.13 9.19
N TRP A 78 -9.82 0.09 7.96
CA TRP A 78 -9.96 1.34 7.22
C TRP A 78 -11.21 1.38 6.34
N GLY A 79 -12.10 0.37 6.41
CA GLY A 79 -13.34 0.31 5.63
C GLY A 79 -13.14 -0.03 4.15
N HIS A 80 -11.97 -0.57 3.77
CA HIS A 80 -11.63 -0.92 2.40
C HIS A 80 -11.49 -2.43 2.19
N THR A 81 -11.61 -2.87 0.94
CA THR A 81 -11.02 -4.14 0.46
C THR A 81 -9.59 -3.89 0.01
N ALA A 82 -8.77 -4.93 -0.10
CA ALA A 82 -7.39 -4.81 -0.60
C ALA A 82 -7.37 -4.18 -1.99
N ARG A 83 -8.30 -4.58 -2.88
CA ARG A 83 -8.46 -3.97 -4.20
C ARG A 83 -8.75 -2.48 -4.11
N SER A 84 -9.77 -2.09 -3.32
CA SER A 84 -10.18 -0.69 -3.21
C SER A 84 -9.06 0.19 -2.65
N PHE A 85 -8.33 -0.31 -1.65
CA PHE A 85 -7.18 0.36 -1.08
C PHE A 85 -6.05 0.54 -2.11
N LEU A 86 -5.62 -0.55 -2.77
CA LEU A 86 -4.52 -0.53 -3.73
C LEU A 86 -4.81 0.32 -4.97
N ASP A 87 -6.06 0.28 -5.47
CA ASP A 87 -6.47 1.14 -6.59
C ASP A 87 -6.49 2.62 -6.17
N GLN A 88 -6.93 2.93 -4.96
CA GLN A 88 -6.90 4.29 -4.42
C GLN A 88 -5.45 4.80 -4.29
N VAL A 89 -4.53 3.99 -3.76
CA VAL A 89 -3.09 4.32 -3.69
C VAL A 89 -2.55 4.67 -5.07
N LYS A 90 -2.76 3.79 -6.07
CA LYS A 90 -2.30 4.03 -7.44
C LYS A 90 -2.87 5.30 -8.06
N ASN A 91 -4.15 5.57 -7.84
CA ASN A 91 -4.79 6.75 -8.41
C ASN A 91 -4.18 8.04 -7.83
N LEU A 92 -3.91 8.07 -6.53
CA LEU A 92 -3.31 9.23 -5.87
C LEU A 92 -1.84 9.44 -6.26
N LEU A 93 -1.07 8.37 -6.46
CA LEU A 93 0.32 8.47 -6.92
C LEU A 93 0.50 8.99 -8.35
N ARG A 94 -0.58 8.99 -9.16
CA ARG A 94 -0.57 9.42 -10.57
C ARG A 94 -1.07 10.86 -10.77
N GLN A 95 -1.51 11.53 -9.71
CA GLN A 95 -1.92 12.93 -9.72
C GLN A 95 -0.69 13.85 -9.63
#